data_AF-A0A075NTU3-F1
#
_entry.id   AF-A0A075NTU3-F1
#
_cell.length_a   1.000
_cell.length_b   1.000
_cell.length_c   1.000
_cell.angle_alpha   90.00
_cell.angle_beta   90.00
_cell.angle_gamma   90.00
#
_symmetry.space_group_name_H-M   'P 1'
#
loop_
_entity.id
_entity.type
_entity.pdbx_description
1 polymer ?
#
loop_
_entity_poly.entity_id
_entity_poly.type
_entity_poly.pdbx_seq_one_letter_code
_entity_poly.pdbx_strand_id
1 'polypeptide(L)'
;MQENNLQQLMIVCQQMAESGTPPSVGLLRARAPFKVSVTQAIEAIKRFNAANGTASKQVTEKPKETIASLTKRVQALEKTVEKLLETIQQLSEK
;
A
#
# COMPACT_ATOMS: atom_id res chain seq x y z
N MET A 1 -1.79 -32.50 -9.75
CA MET A 1 -0.74 -31.72 -9.05
C MET A 1 -0.80 -30.22 -9.35
N GLN A 2 -0.93 -29.80 -10.61
CA GLN A 2 -0.93 -28.36 -10.97
C GLN A 2 -2.09 -27.56 -10.36
N GLU A 3 -3.28 -28.15 -10.22
CA GLU A 3 -4.42 -27.48 -9.56
C GLU A 3 -4.18 -27.22 -8.07
N ASN A 4 -3.53 -28.14 -7.36
CA ASN A 4 -3.16 -27.96 -5.95
C ASN A 4 -2.16 -26.79 -5.80
N ASN A 5 -1.18 -26.72 -6.69
CA ASN A 5 -0.21 -25.62 -6.70
C ASN A 5 -0.90 -24.27 -6.98
N LEU A 6 -1.90 -24.23 -7.86
CA LEU A 6 -2.63 -23.02 -8.18
C LEU A 6 -3.51 -22.53 -7.01
N GLN A 7 -4.18 -23.45 -6.31
CA GLN A 7 -4.93 -23.15 -5.10
C GLN A 7 -4.02 -22.60 -3.99
N GLN A 8 -2.83 -23.18 -3.80
CA GLN A 8 -1.84 -22.67 -2.85
C GLN A 8 -1.38 -21.26 -3.21
N LEU A 9 -1.16 -20.96 -4.50
CA LEU A 9 -0.81 -19.60 -4.93
C LEU A 9 -1.92 -18.59 -4.65
N MET A 10 -3.18 -18.99 -4.77
CA MET A 10 -4.32 -18.13 -4.41
C MET A 10 -4.36 -17.83 -2.92
N ILE A 11 -4.05 -18.81 -2.06
CA ILE A 11 -3.94 -18.60 -0.60
C ILE A 11 -2.83 -17.59 -0.29
N VAL A 12 -1.67 -17.73 -0.93
CA VAL A 12 -0.55 -16.78 -0.75
C VAL A 12 -0.93 -15.37 -1.23
N CYS A 13 -1.61 -15.24 -2.37
CA CYS A 13 -2.13 -13.94 -2.84
C CYS A 13 -3.08 -13.29 -1.82
N GLN A 14 -3.96 -14.07 -1.19
CA GLN A 14 -4.90 -13.59 -0.18
C GLN A 14 -4.18 -13.12 1.09
N GLN A 15 -3.24 -13.91 1.61
CA GLN A 15 -2.41 -13.52 2.77
C GLN A 15 -1.64 -12.22 2.52
N MET A 16 -1.15 -12.04 1.29
CA MET A 16 -0.46 -10.81 0.90
C MET A 16 -1.41 -9.61 0.90
N ALA A 17 -2.60 -9.76 0.33
CA ALA A 17 -3.61 -8.72 0.33
C ALA A 17 -4.09 -8.35 1.75
N GLU A 18 -4.25 -9.33 2.64
CA GLU A 18 -4.57 -9.12 4.07
C GLU A 18 -3.44 -8.39 4.79
N SER A 19 -2.18 -8.64 4.43
CA SER A 19 -1.02 -7.88 4.94
C SER A 19 -0.88 -6.46 4.35
N GLY A 20 -1.85 -6.02 3.53
CA GLY A 20 -1.87 -4.70 2.90
C GLY A 20 -0.90 -4.54 1.72
N THR A 21 -0.29 -5.63 1.25
CA THR A 21 0.64 -5.61 0.11
C THR A 21 -0.01 -6.27 -1.11
N PRO A 22 -0.19 -5.55 -2.25
CA PRO A 22 -0.80 -6.13 -3.42
C PRO A 22 0.05 -7.27 -4.00
N PRO A 23 -0.56 -8.41 -4.39
CA PRO A 23 0.18 -9.53 -4.96
C PRO A 23 0.74 -9.20 -6.34
N SER A 24 2.07 -9.28 -6.45
CA SER A 24 2.79 -9.13 -7.72
C SER A 24 3.46 -10.44 -8.12
N VAL A 25 3.71 -10.64 -9.41
CA VAL A 25 4.32 -11.86 -9.95
C VAL A 25 5.66 -12.17 -9.26
N GLY A 26 6.51 -11.16 -9.06
CA GLY A 26 7.81 -11.34 -8.41
C GLY A 26 7.66 -11.74 -6.94
N LEU A 27 6.76 -11.10 -6.21
CA LEU A 27 6.57 -11.33 -4.78
C LEU A 27 5.88 -12.67 -4.49
N LEU A 28 4.90 -13.04 -5.32
CA LEU A 28 4.24 -14.35 -5.26
C LEU A 28 5.25 -15.49 -5.48
N ARG A 29 6.15 -15.35 -6.46
CA ARG A 29 7.21 -16.33 -6.72
C ARG A 29 8.25 -16.42 -5.61
N ALA A 30 8.51 -15.32 -4.90
CA ALA A 30 9.46 -15.29 -3.79
C ALA A 30 8.89 -15.92 -2.50
N ARG A 31 7.57 -15.83 -2.29
CA ARG A 31 6.89 -16.36 -1.09
C ARG A 31 6.34 -17.78 -1.25
N ALA A 32 6.17 -18.26 -2.48
CA ALA A 32 5.69 -19.61 -2.70
C ALA A 32 6.72 -20.66 -2.23
N PRO A 33 6.29 -21.76 -1.58
CA PRO A 33 7.20 -22.81 -1.08
C PRO A 33 7.74 -23.73 -2.20
N PHE A 34 7.51 -23.39 -3.47
CA PHE A 34 7.91 -24.16 -4.63
C PHE A 34 8.30 -23.26 -5.81
N LYS A 35 8.94 -23.85 -6.83
CA LYS A 35 9.27 -23.15 -8.07
C LYS A 35 8.00 -22.82 -8.85
N VAL A 36 7.67 -21.53 -8.89
CA VAL A 36 6.52 -21.01 -9.63
C VAL A 36 6.98 -20.45 -10.97
N SER A 37 6.37 -20.90 -12.07
CA SER A 37 6.58 -20.30 -13.38
C SER A 37 5.88 -18.94 -13.48
N VAL A 38 6.40 -18.06 -14.34
CA VAL A 38 5.78 -16.75 -14.58
C VAL A 38 4.31 -16.91 -15.01
N THR A 39 4.03 -17.88 -15.88
CA THR A 39 2.67 -18.19 -16.34
C THR A 39 1.74 -18.61 -15.21
N GLN A 40 2.20 -19.46 -14.29
CA GLN A 40 1.40 -19.90 -13.14
C GLN A 40 1.11 -18.75 -12.18
N ALA A 41 2.09 -17.88 -11.93
CA ALA A 41 1.90 -16.69 -11.11
C ALA A 41 0.89 -15.73 -11.73
N ILE A 42 0.96 -15.49 -13.04
CA ILE A 42 0.01 -14.66 -13.77
C ILE A 42 -1.40 -15.25 -13.66
N GLU A 43 -1.55 -16.55 -13.86
CA GLU A 43 -2.84 -17.22 -13.77
C GLU A 43 -3.46 -17.11 -12.37
N ALA A 44 -2.65 -17.34 -11.33
CA ALA A 44 -3.07 -17.19 -9.94
C ALA A 44 -3.54 -15.76 -9.62
N ILE A 45 -2.76 -14.75 -10.04
CA ILE A 45 -3.11 -13.33 -9.84
C ILE A 45 -4.35 -12.95 -10.63
N LYS A 46 -4.52 -13.47 -11.85
CA LYS A 46 -5.73 -13.24 -12.66
C LYS A 46 -6.98 -13.80 -11.97
N ARG A 47 -6.91 -15.03 -11.45
CA ARG A 47 -8.02 -15.65 -10.70
C ARG A 47 -8.30 -14.90 -9.39
N PHE A 48 -7.24 -14.50 -8.68
CA PHE A 48 -7.35 -13.69 -7.48
C PHE A 48 -8.05 -12.35 -7.74
N ASN A 49 -7.64 -11.62 -8.79
CA ASN A 49 -8.24 -10.34 -9.17
C ASN A 49 -9.70 -10.49 -9.65
N ALA A 50 -10.04 -11.62 -10.28
CA ALA A 50 -11.40 -11.94 -10.69
C ALA A 50 -12.29 -12.27 -9.48
N ALA A 51 -11.76 -13.03 -8.51
CA ALA A 51 -12.47 -13.40 -7.27
C ALA A 51 -12.66 -12.20 -6.32
N ASN A 52 -11.65 -11.34 -6.20
CA ASN A 52 -11.66 -10.14 -5.35
C ASN A 52 -12.11 -8.87 -6.09
N GLY A 53 -12.80 -9.01 -7.22
CA GLY A 53 -13.47 -7.91 -7.93
C GLY A 53 -12.57 -6.70 -8.20
N THR A 54 -11.64 -6.78 -9.16
CA THR A 54 -10.89 -5.60 -9.66
C THR A 54 -10.21 -4.71 -8.61
N ALA A 55 -9.89 -5.22 -7.42
CA ALA A 55 -9.31 -4.42 -6.33
C ALA A 55 -7.80 -4.13 -6.47
N SER A 56 -7.19 -4.27 -7.66
CA SER A 56 -5.77 -3.97 -7.84
C SER A 56 -5.46 -3.33 -9.20
N LYS A 57 -6.09 -2.19 -9.47
CA LYS A 57 -5.45 -1.10 -10.22
C LYS A 57 -4.79 -0.07 -9.30
N GLN A 58 -4.63 -0.40 -8.01
CA GLN A 58 -3.89 0.44 -7.08
C GLN A 58 -2.41 0.05 -7.16
N VAL A 59 -1.72 0.66 -8.14
CA VAL A 59 -0.46 1.32 -7.81
C VAL A 59 -0.74 2.05 -6.50
N THR A 60 0.08 1.82 -5.48
CA THR A 60 -0.05 2.41 -4.15
C THR A 60 0.07 3.93 -4.22
N GLU A 61 -0.92 4.60 -4.80
CA GLU A 61 -1.25 5.96 -4.48
C GLU A 61 -1.75 5.87 -3.05
N LYS A 62 -0.85 6.12 -2.09
CA LYS A 62 -1.24 6.71 -0.80
C LYS A 62 -2.42 7.65 -1.11
N PRO A 63 -3.53 7.60 -0.36
CA PRO A 63 -4.71 8.39 -0.69
C PRO A 63 -4.21 9.78 -1.06
N LYS A 64 -4.36 10.17 -2.33
CA LYS A 64 -3.88 11.44 -2.85
C LYS A 64 -4.54 12.48 -1.97
N GLU A 65 -3.82 12.92 -0.93
CA GLU A 65 -4.31 13.97 -0.07
C GLU A 65 -4.61 15.11 -1.01
N THR A 66 -5.88 15.48 -1.07
CA THR A 66 -6.31 16.51 -2.01
C THR A 66 -5.45 17.74 -1.73
N ILE A 67 -5.15 18.52 -2.78
CA ILE A 67 -4.39 19.77 -2.63
C ILE A 67 -5.01 20.60 -1.49
N ALA A 68 -6.34 20.59 -1.35
CA ALA A 68 -7.07 21.20 -0.25
C ALA A 68 -6.71 20.66 1.16
N SER A 69 -6.54 19.35 1.33
CA SER A 69 -6.12 18.73 2.60
C SER A 69 -4.70 19.16 2.97
N LEU A 70 -3.79 19.11 1.99
CA LEU A 70 -2.40 19.53 2.18
C LEU A 70 -2.30 21.03 2.50
N THR A 71 -3.04 21.89 1.80
CA THR A 71 -3.10 23.33 2.08
C THR A 71 -3.59 23.60 3.51
N LYS A 72 -4.64 22.91 3.97
CA LYS A 72 -5.12 23.05 5.36
C LYS A 72 -4.06 22.65 6.38
N ARG A 73 -3.34 21.54 6.13
CA ARG A 73 -2.26 21.08 7.01
C ARG A 73 -1.10 22.08 7.05
N VAL A 74 -0.71 22.64 5.90
CA VAL A 74 0.33 23.66 5.82
C VAL A 74 -0.07 24.92 6.59
N GLN A 75 -1.28 25.44 6.38
CA GLN A 75 -1.77 26.62 7.13
C GLN A 75 -1.79 26.39 8.66
N ALA A 76 -2.21 25.20 9.10
CA ALA A 76 -2.21 24.86 10.52
C ALA A 76 -0.79 24.79 11.11
N LEU A 77 0.17 24.29 10.33
CA LEU A 77 1.58 24.24 10.72
C LEU A 77 2.19 25.65 10.78
N GLU A 78 1.98 26.47 9.75
CA GLU A 78 2.45 27.86 9.69
C GLU A 78 1.98 28.66 10.90
N LYS A 79 0.68 28.58 11.23
CA LYS A 79 0.11 29.26 12.40
C LYS A 79 0.69 28.76 13.73
N THR A 80 1.02 27.48 13.82
CA THR A 80 1.65 26.92 15.02
C THR A 80 3.09 27.44 15.15
N VAL A 81 3.82 27.54 14.04
CA VAL A 81 5.17 28.10 14.01
C VAL A 81 5.18 29.56 14.43
N GLU A 82 4.27 30.38 13.91
CA GLU A 82 4.15 31.80 14.31
C GLU A 82 3.97 31.95 15.82
N LYS A 83 3.03 31.19 16.42
CA LYS A 83 2.81 31.21 17.87
C LYS A 83 4.01 30.76 18.67
N LEU A 84 4.72 29.73 18.19
CA LEU A 84 5.93 29.24 18.85
C LEU A 84 7.04 30.30 18.80
N LEU A 85 7.21 30.98 17.67
CA LEU A 85 8.17 32.07 17.52
C LEU A 85 7.84 33.25 18.45
N GLU A 86 6.58 33.67 18.53
CA GLU A 86 6.14 34.71 19.49
C GLU A 86 6.44 34.31 20.93
N THR A 87 6.16 33.05 21.29
CA THR A 87 6.39 32.55 22.65
C THR A 87 7.89 32.53 22.97
N ILE A 88 8.73 32.09 22.03
CA ILE A 88 10.19 32.12 22.19
C ILE A 88 10.68 33.55 22.35
N GLN A 89 10.17 34.48 21.54
CA GLN A 89 10.58 35.88 21.62
C GLN A 89 10.23 36.49 22.98
N GLN A 90 8.99 36.30 23.46
CA GLN A 90 8.56 36.73 24.79
C GLN A 90 9.37 36.11 25.94
N LEU A 91 9.85 34.87 25.78
CA LEU A 91 10.70 34.21 26.76
C LEU A 91 12.16 34.68 26.69
N SER A 92 12.63 35.12 25.52
CA SER A 92 13.99 35.66 25.34
C SER A 92 14.13 37.12 25.79
N GLU A 93 13.03 37.87 25.85
CA GLU A 93 12.99 39.28 26.31
C GLU A 93 12.75 39.41 27.83
N LYS A 94 12.66 38.28 28.55
CA LYS A 94 12.64 38.20 30.02
C LYS A 94 13.99 37.77 30.58
#